data_AF-A0A8X6JBD8-F1
#
_entry.id   AF-A0A8X6JBD8-F1
#
_cell.length_a   1.000
_cell.length_b   1.000
_cell.length_c   1.000
_cell.angle_alpha   90.00
_cell.angle_beta   90.00
_cell.angle_gamma   90.00
#
_symmetry.space_group_name_H-M   'P 1'
#
loop_
_entity.id
_entity.type
_entity.pdbx_description
1 polymer ?
#
loop_
_entity_poly.entity_id
_entity_poly.type
_entity_poly.pdbx_seq_one_letter_code
_entity_poly.pdbx_strand_id
1 'polypeptide(L)'
;MASLQMDGSMLETSCGSPHYACPEVIRGEKYDGRRADVWSCGVILYALLVGALPFDDDNLRQLLEKVKRGVFHIPHFVPPECQDLLRGMIEVCPEKRMTLAEVTRHPWVIAGSKSELELELPMKEAVQTHIIPTVEDLDPDVLASMTSLGCFKDKEKLVQELLNTT
;
A
#
# COMPACT_ATOMS: atom_id res chain seq x y z
N MET A 1 7.00 4.42 -0.72
CA MET A 1 6.05 4.21 0.39
C MET A 1 4.70 4.66 -0.09
N ALA A 2 3.69 3.78 -0.07
CA ALA A 2 2.35 4.14 -0.56
C ALA A 2 1.62 5.16 0.35
N SER A 3 2.02 5.29 1.63
CA SER A 3 1.40 6.24 2.56
C SER A 3 1.54 7.72 2.16
N LEU A 4 2.53 8.04 1.32
CA LEU A 4 2.79 9.40 0.80
C LEU A 4 2.36 9.55 -0.66
N GLN A 5 1.67 8.56 -1.23
CA GLN A 5 1.14 8.64 -2.58
C GLN A 5 0.01 9.67 -2.62
N MET A 6 0.13 10.65 -3.52
CA MET A 6 -0.91 11.66 -3.75
C MET A 6 -2.15 11.02 -4.37
N ASP A 7 -3.34 11.49 -4.00
CA ASP A 7 -4.58 10.97 -4.58
C ASP A 7 -4.61 11.18 -6.10
N GLY A 8 -4.95 10.13 -6.84
CA GLY A 8 -4.93 10.14 -8.31
C GLY A 8 -3.55 9.88 -8.95
N SER A 9 -2.46 9.82 -8.19
CA SER A 9 -1.14 9.43 -8.69
C SER A 9 -0.92 7.91 -8.64
N MET A 10 -0.04 7.37 -9.49
CA MET A 10 0.36 5.96 -9.52
C MET A 10 1.88 5.81 -9.31
N LEU A 11 2.30 4.69 -8.72
CA LEU A 11 3.71 4.36 -8.51
C LEU A 11 4.26 3.53 -9.67
N GLU A 12 5.56 3.62 -9.92
CA GLU A 12 6.26 2.95 -11.03
C GLU A 12 7.43 2.07 -10.59
N THR A 13 7.92 2.24 -9.37
CA THR A 13 9.13 1.54 -8.92
C THR A 13 8.82 0.12 -8.46
N SER A 14 9.44 -0.87 -9.09
CA SER A 14 9.43 -2.25 -8.57
C SER A 14 10.35 -2.35 -7.35
N CYS A 15 9.78 -2.44 -6.15
CA CYS A 15 10.49 -2.64 -4.89
C CYS A 15 9.88 -3.79 -4.08
N GLY A 16 10.68 -4.47 -3.26
CA GLY A 16 10.25 -5.55 -2.37
C GLY A 16 10.75 -6.93 -2.76
N SER A 17 10.54 -7.93 -1.88
CA SER A 17 10.81 -9.34 -2.19
C SER A 17 9.65 -9.89 -3.05
N PRO A 18 9.94 -10.65 -4.12
CA PRO A 18 8.95 -11.07 -5.13
C PRO A 18 7.80 -11.91 -4.56
N HIS A 19 7.99 -12.52 -3.39
CA HIS A 19 6.97 -13.31 -2.69
C HIS A 19 5.80 -12.47 -2.18
N TYR A 20 6.04 -11.19 -1.86
CA TYR A 20 5.05 -10.29 -1.28
C TYR A 20 4.53 -9.26 -2.27
N ALA A 21 5.20 -9.09 -3.42
CA ALA A 21 4.81 -8.13 -4.44
C ALA A 21 3.55 -8.59 -5.19
N CYS A 22 2.65 -7.65 -5.49
CA CYS A 22 1.47 -7.92 -6.29
C CYS A 22 1.80 -8.10 -7.80
N PRO A 23 0.90 -8.72 -8.58
CA PRO A 23 1.13 -9.02 -9.99
C PRO A 23 1.48 -7.80 -10.84
N GLU A 24 0.82 -6.66 -10.63
CA GLU A 24 1.05 -5.42 -11.38
C GLU A 24 2.45 -4.83 -11.12
N VAL A 25 2.95 -4.93 -9.87
CA VAL A 25 4.33 -4.52 -9.53
C VAL A 25 5.36 -5.42 -10.19
N ILE A 26 5.10 -6.73 -10.25
CA ILE A 26 5.96 -7.71 -10.93
C ILE A 26 5.98 -7.49 -12.44
N ARG A 27 4.90 -6.99 -13.03
CA ARG A 27 4.82 -6.64 -14.46
C ARG A 27 5.49 -5.31 -14.79
N GLY A 28 5.87 -4.52 -13.77
CA GLY A 28 6.41 -3.17 -13.96
C GLY A 28 5.37 -2.18 -14.48
N GLU A 29 4.09 -2.43 -14.17
CA GLU A 29 2.98 -1.55 -14.53
C GLU A 29 2.87 -0.40 -13.53
N LYS A 30 2.27 0.72 -13.94
CA LYS A 30 1.86 1.77 -13.00
C LYS A 30 0.81 1.21 -12.06
N TYR A 31 0.97 1.39 -10.75
CA TYR A 31 0.11 0.75 -9.76
C TYR A 31 -0.34 1.71 -8.66
N ASP A 32 -1.51 1.42 -8.07
CA ASP A 32 -1.95 2.06 -6.83
C ASP A 32 -1.24 1.40 -5.65
N GLY A 33 -0.37 2.15 -4.98
CA GLY A 33 0.40 1.66 -3.84
C GLY A 33 -0.49 1.14 -2.71
N ARG A 34 -1.67 1.72 -2.50
CA ARG A 34 -2.61 1.26 -1.46
C ARG A 34 -3.14 -0.14 -1.77
N ARG A 35 -3.38 -0.44 -3.05
CA ARG A 35 -3.81 -1.78 -3.51
C ARG A 35 -2.67 -2.78 -3.43
N ALA A 36 -1.44 -2.36 -3.74
CA ALA A 36 -0.25 -3.20 -3.61
C ALA A 36 0.03 -3.58 -2.15
N ASP A 37 -0.18 -2.64 -1.22
CA ASP A 37 -0.04 -2.90 0.21
C ASP A 37 -1.08 -3.92 0.69
N VAL A 38 -2.34 -3.84 0.26
CA VAL A 38 -3.38 -4.83 0.62
C VAL A 38 -2.98 -6.24 0.19
N TRP A 39 -2.45 -6.42 -1.03
CA TRP A 39 -1.94 -7.72 -1.47
C TRP A 39 -0.83 -8.23 -0.56
N SER A 40 0.15 -7.37 -0.27
CA SER A 40 1.30 -7.71 0.57
C SER A 40 0.85 -8.11 1.98
N CYS A 41 -0.09 -7.37 2.56
CA CYS A 41 -0.71 -7.71 3.85
C CYS A 41 -1.46 -9.04 3.80
N GLY A 42 -2.13 -9.37 2.67
CA GLY A 42 -2.79 -10.66 2.48
C GLY A 42 -1.79 -11.82 2.47
N VAL A 43 -0.67 -11.68 1.76
CA VAL A 43 0.43 -12.67 1.75
C VAL A 43 0.99 -12.87 3.16
N ILE A 44 1.22 -11.80 3.92
CA ILE A 44 1.70 -11.87 5.30
C ILE A 44 0.67 -12.55 6.20
N LEU A 45 -0.61 -12.18 6.11
CA LEU A 45 -1.68 -12.81 6.88
C LEU A 45 -1.75 -14.32 6.61
N TYR A 46 -1.66 -14.72 5.35
CA TYR A 46 -1.58 -16.13 4.98
C TYR A 46 -0.38 -16.81 5.66
N ALA A 47 0.80 -16.20 5.61
CA ALA A 47 2.01 -16.74 6.22
C ALA A 47 1.89 -16.92 7.73
N LEU A 48 1.24 -15.97 8.42
CA LEU A 48 0.98 -16.06 9.86
C LEU A 48 0.03 -17.20 10.23
N LEU A 49 -0.97 -17.48 9.38
CA LEU A 49 -1.98 -18.52 9.64
C LEU A 49 -1.48 -19.92 9.26
N VAL A 50 -0.72 -20.02 8.17
CA VAL A 50 -0.36 -21.30 7.55
C VAL A 50 1.08 -21.72 7.87
N GLY A 51 1.95 -20.79 8.26
CA GLY A 51 3.38 -21.06 8.47
C GLY A 51 4.17 -21.28 7.18
N ALA A 52 3.58 -20.96 6.03
CA ALA A 52 4.19 -21.05 4.70
C ALA A 52 3.65 -19.92 3.81
N LEU A 53 4.33 -19.63 2.69
CA LEU A 53 3.89 -18.61 1.75
C LEU A 53 2.82 -19.15 0.78
N PRO A 54 1.88 -18.30 0.30
CA PRO A 54 0.89 -18.70 -0.69
C PRO A 54 1.52 -18.96 -2.08
N PHE A 55 2.63 -18.29 -2.37
CA PHE A 55 3.43 -18.45 -3.57
C PHE A 55 4.90 -18.61 -3.18
N ASP A 56 5.50 -19.73 -3.56
CA ASP A 56 6.90 -20.03 -3.32
C ASP A 56 7.44 -20.95 -4.42
N ASP A 57 8.69 -20.76 -4.84
CA ASP A 57 9.40 -21.60 -5.81
C ASP A 57 10.91 -21.30 -5.80
N ASP A 58 11.74 -22.34 -5.86
CA ASP A 58 13.20 -22.19 -5.96
C ASP A 58 13.62 -21.47 -7.26
N ASN A 59 12.82 -21.58 -8.31
CA ASN A 59 13.05 -20.89 -9.56
C ASN A 59 12.28 -19.57 -9.58
N LEU A 60 13.02 -18.45 -9.58
CA LEU A 60 12.43 -17.11 -9.63
C LEU A 60 11.41 -16.94 -10.76
N ARG A 61 11.67 -17.46 -11.98
CA ARG A 61 10.71 -17.32 -13.08
C ARG A 61 9.40 -18.05 -12.77
N GLN A 62 9.46 -19.24 -12.18
CA GLN A 62 8.26 -19.98 -11.79
C GLN A 62 7.50 -19.28 -10.64
N LEU A 63 8.22 -18.73 -9.66
CA LEU A 63 7.63 -17.91 -8.61
C LEU A 63 6.83 -16.74 -9.21
N LEU A 64 7.43 -15.97 -10.12
CA LEU A 64 6.75 -14.83 -10.74
C LEU A 64 5.50 -15.26 -11.51
N GLU A 65 5.53 -16.40 -12.21
CA GLU A 65 4.35 -16.94 -12.89
C GLU A 65 3.26 -17.43 -11.92
N LYS A 66 3.63 -18.01 -10.78
CA LYS A 66 2.67 -18.37 -9.72
C LYS A 66 1.97 -17.12 -9.18
N VAL A 67 2.73 -16.06 -8.87
CA VAL A 67 2.18 -14.80 -8.37
C VAL A 67 1.26 -14.16 -9.42
N LYS A 68 1.68 -14.06 -10.68
CA LYS A 68 0.85 -13.51 -11.77
C LYS A 68 -0.45 -14.27 -11.98
N ARG A 69 -0.43 -15.59 -11.77
CA ARG A 69 -1.63 -16.44 -11.85
C ARG A 69 -2.54 -16.26 -10.63
N GLY A 70 -1.97 -15.95 -9.46
CA GLY A 70 -2.70 -15.70 -8.22
C GLY A 70 -3.48 -16.90 -7.67
N VAL A 71 -3.14 -18.12 -8.10
CA VAL A 71 -3.78 -19.34 -7.61
C VAL A 71 -2.95 -19.92 -6.47
N PHE A 72 -3.52 -19.92 -5.27
CA PHE A 72 -2.95 -20.47 -4.05
C PHE A 72 -3.96 -21.37 -3.33
N HIS A 73 -3.48 -22.29 -2.52
CA HIS A 73 -4.32 -23.22 -1.76
C HIS A 73 -4.52 -22.68 -0.35
N ILE A 74 -5.76 -22.62 0.14
CA ILE A 74 -6.05 -22.25 1.53
C ILE A 74 -6.39 -23.54 2.31
N PRO A 75 -5.61 -23.91 3.34
CA PRO A 75 -5.90 -25.10 4.13
C PRO A 75 -7.25 -25.07 4.84
N HIS A 76 -7.87 -26.23 5.00
CA HIS A 76 -9.20 -26.40 5.62
C HIS A 76 -9.28 -25.95 7.08
N PHE A 77 -8.15 -25.87 7.79
CA PHE A 77 -8.12 -25.37 9.16
C PHE A 77 -8.30 -23.85 9.25
N VAL A 78 -8.12 -23.11 8.15
CA VAL A 78 -8.35 -21.67 8.11
C VAL A 78 -9.87 -21.42 8.14
N PRO A 79 -10.40 -20.64 9.08
CA PRO A 79 -11.85 -20.39 9.20
C PRO A 79 -12.44 -19.81 7.91
N PRO A 80 -13.67 -20.18 7.51
CA PRO A 80 -14.27 -19.73 6.24
C PRO A 80 -14.24 -18.22 6.02
N GLU A 81 -14.55 -17.42 7.06
CA GLU A 81 -14.50 -15.95 6.98
C GLU A 81 -13.08 -15.43 6.72
N CYS A 82 -12.06 -16.08 7.29
CA CYS A 82 -10.68 -15.72 7.03
C CYS A 82 -10.26 -16.10 5.61
N GLN A 83 -10.76 -17.23 5.09
CA GLN A 83 -10.51 -17.60 3.70
C GLN A 83 -11.12 -16.58 2.72
N ASP A 84 -12.31 -16.07 3.03
CA ASP A 84 -12.96 -15.02 2.24
C ASP A 84 -12.11 -13.73 2.21
N LEU A 85 -11.66 -13.29 3.39
CA LEU A 85 -10.73 -12.17 3.51
C LEU A 85 -9.45 -12.37 2.70
N LEU A 86 -8.80 -13.54 2.82
CA LEU A 86 -7.57 -13.86 2.09
C LEU A 86 -7.79 -13.81 0.56
N ARG A 87 -8.92 -14.32 0.06
CA ARG A 87 -9.25 -14.24 -1.37
C ARG A 87 -9.48 -12.80 -1.82
N GLY A 88 -10.12 -11.97 -1.00
CA GLY A 88 -10.32 -10.55 -1.30
C GLY A 88 -9.03 -9.72 -1.28
N MET A 89 -8.09 -10.03 -0.38
CA MET A 89 -6.81 -9.33 -0.29
C MET A 89 -5.82 -9.78 -1.38
N ILE A 90 -5.75 -11.10 -1.66
CA ILE A 90 -4.86 -11.71 -2.65
C ILE A 90 -5.61 -11.92 -3.98
N GLU A 91 -6.29 -10.87 -4.43
CA GLU A 91 -7.01 -10.81 -5.72
C GLU A 91 -6.10 -10.18 -6.79
N VAL A 92 -5.98 -10.85 -7.94
CA VAL A 92 -5.06 -10.46 -9.02
C VAL A 92 -5.48 -9.14 -9.65
N CYS A 93 -6.79 -8.95 -9.87
CA CYS A 93 -7.34 -7.74 -10.46
C CYS A 93 -7.38 -6.61 -9.41
N PRO A 94 -6.56 -5.54 -9.50
CA PRO A 94 -6.48 -4.52 -8.46
C PRO A 94 -7.81 -3.82 -8.16
N GLU A 95 -8.70 -3.74 -9.16
CA GLU A 95 -10.04 -3.14 -9.07
C GLU A 95 -11.02 -4.00 -8.29
N LYS A 96 -10.82 -5.33 -8.28
CA LYS A 96 -11.63 -6.30 -7.52
C LYS A 96 -11.05 -6.61 -6.16
N ARG A 97 -9.75 -6.33 -5.97
CA ARG A 97 -9.07 -6.46 -4.68
C ARG A 97 -9.79 -5.63 -3.64
N MET A 98 -9.81 -6.07 -2.38
CA MET A 98 -10.35 -5.26 -1.29
C MET A 98 -9.52 -3.98 -1.09
N THR A 99 -10.18 -2.92 -0.69
CA THR A 99 -9.55 -1.71 -0.15
C THR A 99 -9.20 -1.96 1.32
N LEU A 100 -8.26 -1.17 1.85
CA LEU A 100 -7.95 -1.24 3.29
C LEU A 100 -9.19 -0.94 4.16
N ALA A 101 -10.09 -0.06 3.70
CA ALA A 101 -11.34 0.25 4.40
C ALA A 101 -12.33 -0.92 4.42
N GLU A 102 -12.36 -1.74 3.36
CA GLU A 102 -13.15 -2.97 3.33
C GLU A 102 -12.53 -4.05 4.22
N VAL A 103 -11.19 -4.18 4.20
CA VAL A 103 -10.44 -5.11 5.06
C VAL A 103 -10.70 -4.83 6.53
N THR A 104 -10.59 -3.58 6.99
CA THR A 104 -10.79 -3.23 8.40
C THR A 104 -12.23 -3.44 8.88
N ARG A 105 -13.20 -3.46 7.96
CA ARG A 105 -14.61 -3.71 8.25
C ARG A 105 -15.02 -5.17 8.06
N HIS A 106 -14.10 -6.04 7.65
CA HIS A 106 -14.39 -7.42 7.36
C HIS A 106 -14.78 -8.19 8.65
N PRO A 107 -15.81 -9.07 8.63
CA PRO A 107 -16.29 -9.77 9.83
C PRO A 107 -15.19 -10.48 10.62
N TRP A 108 -14.27 -11.15 9.93
CA TRP A 108 -13.14 -11.83 10.57
C TRP A 108 -12.20 -10.88 11.34
N VAL A 109 -11.96 -9.68 10.81
CA VAL A 109 -11.10 -8.67 11.44
C VAL A 109 -11.77 -8.09 12.68
N ILE A 110 -13.06 -7.78 12.59
CA ILE A 110 -13.85 -7.23 13.70
C ILE A 110 -14.08 -8.29 14.79
N ALA A 111 -14.28 -9.56 14.43
CA ALA A 111 -14.50 -10.64 15.40
C ALA A 111 -13.26 -10.88 16.30
N GLY A 112 -12.06 -10.58 15.79
CA GLY A 112 -10.80 -10.66 16.55
C GLY A 112 -10.53 -9.47 17.48
N SER A 113 -11.15 -8.32 17.23
CA SER A 113 -10.96 -7.11 18.03
C SER A 113 -11.83 -7.14 19.29
N LYS A 114 -11.35 -7.83 20.35
CA LYS A 114 -11.91 -7.70 21.72
C LYS A 114 -11.56 -6.37 22.38
N SER A 115 -10.67 -5.59 21.77
CA SER A 115 -10.33 -4.22 22.12
C SER A 115 -10.52 -3.39 20.86
N GLU A 116 -11.06 -2.18 20.99
CA GLU A 116 -10.93 -1.19 19.91
C GLU A 116 -9.45 -1.13 19.55
N LEU A 117 -9.11 -1.39 18.28
CA LEU A 117 -7.81 -1.04 17.77
C LEU A 117 -7.73 0.48 17.95
N GLU A 118 -6.84 0.94 18.83
CA GLU A 118 -6.43 2.35 18.86
C GLU A 118 -5.71 2.62 17.53
N LEU A 119 -6.50 2.84 16.48
CA LEU A 119 -6.00 3.28 15.20
C LEU A 119 -5.48 4.69 15.45
N GLU A 120 -4.15 4.84 15.43
CA GLU A 120 -3.56 6.17 15.35
C GLU A 120 -4.23 6.92 14.20
N LEU A 121 -4.52 8.21 14.43
CA LEU A 121 -5.10 9.06 13.41
C LEU A 121 -4.25 8.93 12.15
N PRO A 122 -4.86 8.73 10.97
CA PRO A 122 -4.12 8.73 9.71
C PRO A 122 -3.21 9.98 9.68
N MET A 123 -1.96 9.87 9.21
CA MET A 123 -1.02 11.02 9.23
C MET A 123 -1.62 12.31 8.64
N LYS A 124 -2.51 12.20 7.66
CA LYS A 124 -3.28 13.30 7.05
C LYS A 124 -4.22 14.06 8.01
N GLU A 125 -4.64 13.42 9.10
CA GLU A 125 -5.47 13.99 10.16
C GLU A 125 -4.60 14.43 11.35
N ALA A 126 -3.49 13.72 11.60
CA ALA A 126 -2.49 14.11 12.59
C ALA A 126 -1.74 15.41 12.19
N VAL A 127 -1.61 15.66 10.89
CA VAL A 127 -0.99 16.87 10.32
C VAL A 127 -2.01 17.56 9.43
N GLN A 128 -2.58 18.67 9.91
CA GLN A 128 -3.47 19.50 9.10
C GLN A 128 -2.66 20.14 7.96
N THR A 129 -3.00 19.78 6.73
CA THR A 129 -2.48 20.47 5.55
C THR A 129 -3.41 21.62 5.19
N HIS A 130 -2.82 22.78 4.89
CA HIS A 130 -3.54 23.97 4.43
C HIS A 130 -3.01 24.39 3.07
N ILE A 131 -3.90 24.93 2.24
CA ILE A 131 -3.50 25.54 0.97
C ILE A 131 -2.68 26.78 1.31
N ILE A 132 -1.48 26.87 0.73
CA ILE A 132 -0.61 28.04 0.83
C ILE A 132 -1.03 29.00 -0.29
N PRO A 133 -1.66 30.15 0.02
CA PRO A 133 -2.26 31.01 -1.00
C PRO A 133 -1.21 31.73 -1.84
N THR A 134 -0.14 32.22 -1.22
CA THR A 134 0.91 32.97 -1.91
C THR A 134 2.32 32.61 -1.42
N VAL A 135 3.33 33.07 -2.15
CA VAL A 135 4.75 32.85 -1.82
C VAL A 135 5.10 33.48 -0.46
N GLU A 136 4.44 34.57 -0.09
CA GLU A 136 4.69 35.27 1.18
C GLU A 136 4.24 34.45 2.40
N ASP A 137 3.31 33.51 2.23
CA ASP A 137 2.82 32.62 3.28
C ASP A 137 3.72 31.39 3.49
N LEU A 138 4.79 31.24 2.69
CA LEU A 138 5.77 30.18 2.87
C LEU A 138 6.73 30.50 4.02
N ASP A 139 6.83 29.58 4.97
CA ASP A 139 7.84 29.65 6.03
C ASP A 139 9.26 29.48 5.42
N PRO A 140 10.13 30.49 5.54
CA PRO A 140 11.45 30.48 4.90
C PRO A 140 12.38 29.43 5.49
N ASP A 141 12.23 29.09 6.77
CA ASP A 141 13.06 28.09 7.45
C ASP A 141 12.64 26.66 7.06
N VAL A 142 11.33 26.44 6.88
CA VAL A 142 10.80 25.18 6.34
C VAL A 142 11.26 25.00 4.89
N LEU A 143 11.15 26.03 4.05
CA LEU A 143 11.57 25.96 2.65
C LEU A 143 13.08 25.72 2.51
N ALA A 144 13.90 26.39 3.33
CA ALA A 144 15.34 26.13 3.38
C ALA A 144 15.63 24.68 3.79
N SER A 145 14.94 24.19 4.83
CA SER A 145 15.05 22.80 5.29
C SER A 145 14.68 21.81 4.18
N MET A 146 13.58 22.03 3.46
CA MET A 146 13.16 21.18 2.34
C MET A 146 14.20 21.12 1.22
N THR A 147 14.70 22.27 0.77
CA THR A 147 15.73 22.31 -0.29
C THR A 147 17.04 21.63 0.10
N SER A 148 17.35 21.58 1.40
CA SER A 148 18.53 20.87 1.93
C SER A 148 18.45 19.34 1.85
N LEU A 149 17.23 18.77 1.69
CA LEU A 149 17.01 17.32 1.64
C LEU A 149 17.53 16.66 0.34
N GLY A 150 17.88 17.46 -0.67
CA GLY A 150 18.50 16.97 -1.92
C GLY A 150 17.54 16.28 -2.90
N CYS A 151 16.34 15.88 -2.47
CA CYS A 151 15.25 15.44 -3.34
C CYS A 151 14.54 16.63 -4.03
N PHE A 152 14.55 17.81 -3.42
CA PHE A 152 14.02 19.06 -3.97
C PHE A 152 15.14 19.95 -4.50
N LYS A 153 15.74 19.56 -5.63
CA LYS A 153 16.90 20.25 -6.20
C LYS A 153 16.56 21.60 -6.83
N ASP A 154 15.34 21.74 -7.32
CA ASP A 154 14.84 22.94 -7.98
C ASP A 154 13.89 23.68 -7.05
N LYS A 155 14.36 24.79 -6.50
CA LYS A 155 13.61 25.62 -5.55
C LYS A 155 12.39 26.28 -6.21
N GLU A 156 12.51 26.71 -7.46
CA GLU A 156 11.44 27.40 -8.18
C GLU A 156 10.31 26.42 -8.49
N LYS A 157 10.68 25.21 -8.95
CA LYS A 157 9.73 24.12 -9.15
C LYS A 157 9.04 23.71 -7.84
N LEU A 158 9.79 23.60 -6.74
CA LEU A 158 9.22 23.29 -5.43
C LEU A 158 8.19 24.35 -5.00
N VAL A 159 8.51 25.64 -5.15
CA VAL A 159 7.58 26.72 -4.82
C VAL A 159 6.31 26.64 -5.67
N GLN A 160 6.43 26.35 -6.97
CA GLN A 160 5.24 26.14 -7.82
C GLN A 160 4.42 24.93 -7.40
N GLU A 161 5.05 23.81 -7.02
CA GLU A 161 4.34 22.62 -6.54
C GLU A 161 3.65 22.85 -5.19
N LEU A 162 4.24 23.65 -4.29
CA LEU A 162 3.64 24.00 -3.00
C LEU A 162 2.44 24.94 -3.11
N LEU A 163 2.42 25.77 -4.16
CA LEU A 163 1.32 26.72 -4.43
C LEU A 163 0.23 26.12 -5.34
N ASN A 164 0.54 25.05 -6.09
CA ASN A 164 -0.43 24.42 -6.98
C ASN A 164 -1.38 23.51 -6.21
N THR A 165 -2.67 23.77 -6.37
CA THR A 165 -3.77 22.96 -5.87
C THR A 165 -4.09 21.87 -6.90
N THR A 166 -3.42 20.72 -6.81
CA THR A 166 -3.89 19.50 -7.50
C THR A 166 -3.80 18.30 -6.58
#